data_AF-A0A1F8S9K9-F1
#
_entry.id   AF-A0A1F8S9K9-F1
#
_cell.length_a   1.000
_cell.length_b   1.000
_cell.length_c   1.000
_cell.angle_alpha   90.00
_cell.angle_beta   90.00
_cell.angle_gamma   90.00
#
_symmetry.space_group_name_H-M   'P 1'
#
loop_
_entity.id
_entity.type
_entity.pdbx_description
1 polymer ?
#
loop_
_entity_poly.entity_id
_entity_poly.type
_entity_poly.pdbx_seq_one_letter_code
_entity_poly.pdbx_strand_id
1 'polypeptide(L)'
;MASRDDARWSGVLEIIPTKADYVLDLLRANSLWPLLSGLACCAFEMMSSATSKNDIDRFGMFPFRASPRQADVLIVAGTLTTKMAGPLVRIWEQMPEPKWCVAMGDCTCSGGRYKRSYSTVEGIDRVMPVDVYVPGCPPRPEGLIYGMMKLQQLVKDRRGHWPERAVGPTVPESV
;
A
#
# COMPACT_ATOMS: atom_id res chain seq x y z
N MET A 1 6.18 22.57 7.80
CA MET A 1 7.12 23.21 6.84
C MET A 1 8.36 22.31 6.78
N ALA A 2 8.21 21.14 6.17
CA ALA A 2 9.27 20.15 6.07
C ALA A 2 10.22 20.60 4.96
N SER A 3 11.51 20.65 5.29
CA SER A 3 12.59 20.98 4.38
C SER A 3 12.47 20.15 3.10
N ARG A 4 12.29 20.82 1.96
CA ARG A 4 12.57 20.24 0.65
C ARG A 4 14.10 20.14 0.58
N ASP A 5 14.65 19.03 1.07
CA ASP A 5 16.08 18.75 0.95
C ASP A 5 16.38 18.37 -0.49
N ASP A 6 16.44 19.39 -1.34
CA ASP A 6 16.78 19.33 -2.77
C ASP A 6 18.30 19.13 -2.99
N ALA A 7 19.01 18.48 -2.06
CA ALA A 7 20.47 18.47 -2.05
C ALA A 7 21.06 17.07 -1.92
N ARG A 8 21.45 16.47 -3.06
CA ARG A 8 22.76 15.78 -3.20
C ARG A 8 23.40 15.89 -4.59
N TRP A 9 22.67 16.24 -5.65
CA TRP A 9 23.24 16.29 -7.00
C TRP A 9 22.75 17.50 -7.79
N SER A 10 23.60 18.52 -7.96
CA SER A 10 23.37 19.68 -8.83
C SER A 10 24.35 19.67 -10.01
N GLY A 11 23.87 19.87 -11.24
CA GLY A 11 24.71 20.00 -12.46
C GLY A 11 24.54 18.86 -13.47
N VAL A 12 25.60 18.48 -14.20
CA VAL A 12 25.57 17.35 -15.19
C VAL A 12 25.20 16.02 -14.51
N LEU A 13 25.49 15.91 -13.21
CA LEU A 13 25.06 14.84 -12.33
C LEU A 13 23.57 14.91 -11.94
N GLU A 14 22.75 15.80 -12.49
CA GLU A 14 21.28 15.72 -12.39
C GLU A 14 20.71 14.82 -13.50
N ILE A 15 21.36 14.80 -14.67
CA ILE A 15 20.90 14.08 -15.87
C ILE A 15 21.18 12.56 -15.77
N ILE A 16 22.20 12.17 -15.01
CA ILE A 16 22.65 10.77 -14.86
C ILE A 16 21.85 10.00 -13.78
N PRO A 17 21.67 10.48 -12.52
CA PRO A 17 20.90 9.78 -11.51
C PRO A 17 19.40 9.80 -11.81
N THR A 18 18.84 10.86 -12.41
CA THR A 18 17.42 10.88 -12.79
C THR A 18 17.03 9.73 -13.71
N LYS A 19 17.91 9.31 -14.63
CA LYS A 19 17.64 8.13 -15.49
C LYS A 19 17.75 6.81 -14.72
N ALA A 20 18.72 6.68 -13.81
CA ALA A 20 18.90 5.47 -13.02
C ALA A 20 17.76 5.28 -12.01
N ASP A 21 17.40 6.33 -11.27
CA ASP A 21 16.29 6.33 -10.32
C ASP A 21 14.96 6.08 -11.03
N TYR A 22 14.75 6.70 -12.20
CA TYR A 22 13.59 6.42 -13.05
C TYR A 22 13.51 4.94 -13.47
N VAL A 23 14.63 4.33 -13.87
CA VAL A 23 14.66 2.90 -14.22
C VAL A 23 14.38 2.04 -13.00
N LEU A 24 14.96 2.34 -11.83
CA LEU A 24 14.72 1.59 -10.59
C LEU A 24 13.27 1.68 -10.14
N ASP A 25 12.66 2.86 -10.19
CA ASP A 25 11.26 3.06 -9.82
C ASP A 25 10.30 2.45 -10.85
N LEU A 26 10.68 2.43 -12.14
CA LEU A 26 9.95 1.69 -13.16
C LEU A 26 9.99 0.18 -12.90
N LEU A 27 11.16 -0.36 -12.52
CA LEU A 27 11.30 -1.78 -12.18
C LEU A 27 10.42 -2.11 -10.97
N ARG A 28 10.52 -1.33 -9.88
CA ARG A 28 9.71 -1.50 -8.66
C ARG A 28 8.21 -1.43 -8.95
N ALA A 29 7.77 -0.43 -9.73
CA ALA A 29 6.35 -0.24 -10.03
C ALA A 29 5.75 -1.40 -10.86
N ASN A 30 6.55 -2.07 -11.68
CA ASN A 30 6.13 -3.23 -12.48
C ASN A 30 6.31 -4.57 -11.74
N SER A 31 6.87 -4.59 -10.53
CA SER A 31 7.09 -5.79 -9.73
C SER A 31 6.66 -5.59 -8.28
N LEU A 32 5.39 -5.26 -8.07
CA LEU A 32 4.85 -5.05 -6.72
C LEU A 32 4.25 -6.36 -6.21
N TRP A 33 4.89 -7.00 -5.24
CA TRP A 33 4.39 -8.28 -4.73
C TRP A 33 3.53 -8.08 -3.48
N PRO A 34 2.20 -8.30 -3.57
CA PRO A 34 1.30 -8.14 -2.44
C PRO A 34 1.39 -9.31 -1.47
N LEU A 35 1.33 -9.00 -0.18
CA LEU A 35 1.14 -9.95 0.90
C LEU A 35 -0.35 -10.29 1.01
N LEU A 36 -0.65 -11.57 1.13
CA LEU A 36 -2.00 -12.06 1.38
C LEU A 36 -2.43 -11.74 2.83
N SER A 37 -3.01 -10.56 3.09
CA SER A 37 -3.59 -10.20 4.39
C SER A 37 -5.10 -10.00 4.29
N GLY A 38 -5.81 -11.13 4.21
CA GLY A 38 -7.27 -11.18 4.19
C GLY A 38 -7.87 -11.31 5.58
N LEU A 39 -8.52 -10.25 6.08
CA LEU A 39 -9.10 -10.20 7.43
C LEU A 39 -10.61 -10.45 7.46
N ALA A 40 -11.33 -10.07 6.41
CA ALA A 40 -12.80 -10.17 6.36
C ALA A 40 -13.33 -10.26 4.91
N CYS A 41 -14.54 -9.76 4.66
CA CYS A 41 -15.21 -9.85 3.36
C CYS A 41 -14.43 -9.23 2.18
N CYS A 42 -13.59 -8.20 2.43
CA CYS A 42 -12.74 -7.60 1.39
C CYS A 42 -11.71 -8.60 0.84
N ALA A 43 -11.35 -9.64 1.60
CA ALA A 43 -10.47 -10.70 1.13
C ALA A 43 -11.06 -11.48 -0.04
N PHE A 44 -12.39 -11.66 -0.09
CA PHE A 44 -13.04 -12.33 -1.23
C PHE A 44 -12.96 -11.50 -2.50
N GLU A 45 -13.11 -10.18 -2.40
CA GLU A 45 -12.92 -9.30 -3.57
C GLU A 45 -11.45 -9.19 -3.97
N MET A 46 -10.52 -9.28 -3.01
CA MET A 46 -9.08 -9.39 -3.29
C MET A 46 -8.77 -10.68 -4.04
N MET A 47 -9.35 -11.82 -3.65
CA MET A 47 -9.21 -13.08 -4.39
C MET A 47 -9.86 -12.99 -5.78
N SER A 48 -11.00 -12.31 -5.89
CA SER A 48 -11.68 -12.03 -7.17
C SER A 48 -10.79 -11.21 -8.12
N SER A 49 -9.97 -10.30 -7.60
CA SER A 49 -8.95 -9.56 -8.37
C SER A 49 -7.74 -10.40 -8.80
N ALA A 50 -7.66 -11.66 -8.39
CA ALA A 50 -6.68 -12.63 -8.89
C ALA A 50 -7.29 -13.62 -9.90
N THR A 51 -8.58 -13.47 -10.22
CA THR A 51 -9.26 -14.37 -11.17
C THR A 51 -9.09 -13.88 -12.60
N SER A 52 -9.36 -14.75 -13.56
CA SER A 52 -9.22 -14.46 -15.00
C SER A 52 -10.01 -13.24 -15.49
N LYS A 53 -11.13 -12.90 -14.83
CA LYS A 53 -11.95 -11.74 -15.24
C LYS A 53 -11.27 -10.42 -14.89
N ASN A 54 -10.73 -10.33 -13.69
CA ASN A 54 -10.09 -9.15 -13.14
C ASN A 54 -8.69 -9.58 -12.77
N ASP A 55 -7.78 -9.61 -13.75
CA ASP A 55 -6.46 -10.19 -13.59
C ASP A 55 -5.44 -9.12 -13.16
N ILE A 56 -5.02 -9.19 -11.89
CA ILE A 56 -3.98 -8.32 -11.32
C ILE A 56 -2.55 -8.70 -11.78
N ASP A 57 -2.33 -9.93 -12.26
CA ASP A 57 -1.02 -10.37 -12.77
C ASP A 57 -0.62 -9.60 -14.04
N ARG A 58 -1.61 -9.23 -14.86
CA ARG A 58 -1.41 -8.37 -16.05
C ARG A 58 -0.67 -7.08 -15.74
N PHE A 59 -0.78 -6.55 -14.52
CA PHE A 59 -0.13 -5.31 -14.11
C PHE A 59 1.20 -5.53 -13.35
N GLY A 60 1.69 -6.76 -13.28
CA GLY A 60 2.93 -7.10 -12.55
C GLY A 60 2.76 -7.10 -11.04
N MET A 61 1.53 -7.31 -10.57
CA MET A 61 1.12 -7.19 -9.16
C MET A 61 0.76 -8.54 -8.54
N PHE A 62 1.25 -9.61 -9.14
CA PHE A 62 1.14 -11.00 -8.73
C PHE A 62 2.55 -11.62 -8.85
N PRO A 63 2.95 -12.61 -8.03
CA PRO A 63 2.16 -13.47 -7.13
C PRO A 63 1.86 -12.86 -5.75
N PHE A 64 0.69 -13.24 -5.19
CA PHE A 64 0.43 -13.07 -3.76
C PHE A 64 1.39 -13.92 -2.95
N ARG A 65 2.17 -13.28 -2.08
CA ARG A 65 3.10 -13.97 -1.19
C ARG A 65 2.40 -14.30 0.13
N ALA A 66 2.73 -15.47 0.68
CA ALA A 66 2.32 -15.87 2.03
C ALA A 66 3.32 -15.39 3.09
N SER A 67 4.60 -15.23 2.71
CA SER A 67 5.65 -14.79 3.62
C SER A 67 5.88 -13.28 3.53
N PRO A 68 5.85 -12.53 4.64
CA PRO A 68 6.11 -11.08 4.64
C PRO A 68 7.52 -10.72 4.18
N ARG A 69 8.49 -11.60 4.37
CA ARG A 69 9.89 -11.36 4.00
C ARG A 69 10.14 -11.29 2.49
N GLN A 70 9.17 -11.72 1.69
CA GLN A 70 9.24 -11.70 0.23
C GLN A 70 8.19 -10.76 -0.37
N ALA A 71 7.46 -9.99 0.44
CA ALA A 71 6.40 -9.13 -0.02
C ALA A 71 6.81 -7.66 0.12
N ASP A 72 6.39 -6.85 -0.85
CA ASP A 72 6.66 -5.41 -0.85
C ASP A 72 5.39 -4.63 -0.52
N VAL A 73 4.20 -5.12 -0.88
CA VAL A 73 2.93 -4.43 -0.61
C VAL A 73 2.14 -5.18 0.44
N LEU A 74 1.74 -4.51 1.52
CA LEU A 74 0.79 -5.02 2.49
C LEU A 74 -0.61 -4.50 2.14
N ILE A 75 -1.46 -5.38 1.58
CA ILE A 75 -2.88 -5.08 1.37
C ILE A 75 -3.64 -5.50 2.60
N VAL A 76 -4.16 -4.55 3.38
CA VAL A 76 -5.00 -4.88 4.54
C VAL A 76 -6.45 -4.90 4.13
N ALA A 77 -6.95 -6.10 3.83
CA ALA A 77 -8.28 -6.33 3.29
C ALA A 77 -9.26 -6.78 4.36
N GLY A 78 -9.99 -5.83 4.96
CA GLY A 78 -11.11 -6.13 5.85
C GLY A 78 -11.13 -5.32 7.15
N THR A 79 -11.76 -5.86 8.19
CA THR A 79 -11.85 -5.17 9.48
C THR A 79 -10.64 -5.47 10.36
N LEU A 80 -10.05 -4.44 10.97
CA LEU A 80 -8.95 -4.59 11.90
C LEU A 80 -9.49 -4.69 13.33
N THR A 81 -9.35 -5.85 13.96
CA THR A 81 -9.68 -6.01 15.37
C THR A 81 -8.56 -5.51 16.27
N THR A 82 -8.88 -5.04 17.47
CA THR A 82 -7.89 -4.60 18.47
C THR A 82 -6.88 -5.70 18.78
N LYS A 83 -7.32 -6.97 18.81
CA LYS A 83 -6.45 -8.14 19.00
C LYS A 83 -5.51 -8.39 17.81
N MET A 84 -5.97 -8.12 16.59
CA MET A 84 -5.19 -8.34 15.36
C MET A 84 -4.19 -7.21 15.06
N ALA A 85 -4.36 -6.04 15.67
CA ALA A 85 -3.46 -4.90 15.47
C ALA A 85 -1.98 -5.24 15.76
N GLY A 86 -1.69 -5.90 16.88
CA GLY A 86 -0.32 -6.27 17.25
C GLY A 86 0.36 -7.22 16.25
N PRO A 87 -0.25 -8.38 15.91
CA PRO A 87 0.29 -9.26 14.87
C PRO A 87 0.51 -8.58 13.52
N LEU A 88 -0.39 -7.68 13.12
CA LEU A 88 -0.29 -6.98 11.85
C LEU A 88 0.91 -6.00 11.81
N VAL A 89 1.18 -5.29 12.92
CA VAL A 89 2.39 -4.46 13.05
C VAL A 89 3.65 -5.31 12.93
N ARG A 90 3.70 -6.48 13.57
CA ARG A 90 4.86 -7.39 13.46
C ARG A 90 5.08 -7.88 12.03
N ILE A 91 4.00 -8.15 11.30
CA ILE A 91 4.08 -8.52 9.87
C ILE A 91 4.70 -7.36 9.09
N TRP A 92 4.24 -6.13 9.31
CA TRP A 92 4.79 -4.94 8.66
C TRP A 92 6.26 -4.72 9.01
N GLU A 93 6.66 -4.89 10.26
CA GLU A 93 8.06 -4.77 10.70
C GLU A 93 8.98 -5.83 10.07
N GLN A 94 8.45 -7.03 9.80
CA GLN A 94 9.20 -8.12 9.17
C GLN A 94 9.36 -7.98 7.65
N MET A 95 8.63 -7.07 7.01
CA MET A 95 8.75 -6.80 5.58
C MET A 95 10.02 -5.98 5.28
N PRO A 96 10.77 -6.32 4.21
CA PRO A 96 11.94 -5.56 3.79
C PRO A 96 11.53 -4.16 3.32
N GLU A 97 12.46 -3.21 3.38
CA GLU A 97 12.29 -1.90 2.75
C GLU A 97 12.81 -2.00 1.30
N PRO A 98 12.09 -1.52 0.26
CA PRO A 98 10.90 -0.66 0.27
C PRO A 98 9.57 -1.42 0.38
N LYS A 99 8.71 -0.99 1.32
CA LYS A 99 7.35 -1.56 1.49
C LYS A 99 6.24 -0.53 1.37
N TRP A 100 5.03 -0.94 1.01
CA TRP A 100 3.87 -0.05 0.88
C TRP A 100 2.65 -0.64 1.55
N CYS A 101 1.79 0.21 2.12
CA CYS A 101 0.54 -0.23 2.72
C CYS A 101 -0.67 0.27 1.94
N VAL A 102 -1.56 -0.65 1.59
CA VAL A 102 -2.83 -0.36 0.93
C VAL A 102 -3.97 -0.74 1.86
N ALA A 103 -4.78 0.24 2.25
CA ALA A 103 -5.98 0.02 3.03
C ALA A 103 -7.14 -0.33 2.09
N MET A 104 -7.61 -1.58 2.14
CA MET A 104 -8.71 -2.03 1.31
C MET A 104 -10.02 -2.16 2.11
N GLY A 105 -10.94 -1.27 1.78
CA GLY A 105 -12.31 -1.24 2.28
C GLY A 105 -12.55 -0.25 3.42
N ASP A 106 -13.81 0.11 3.63
CA ASP A 106 -14.20 1.17 4.58
C ASP A 106 -13.83 0.83 6.03
N CYS A 107 -13.81 -0.47 6.36
CA CYS A 107 -13.46 -0.94 7.70
C CYS A 107 -11.99 -0.64 8.05
N THR A 108 -11.06 -0.76 7.10
CA THR A 108 -9.65 -0.37 7.32
C THR A 108 -9.44 1.12 7.14
N CYS A 109 -10.10 1.76 6.16
CA CYS A 109 -9.89 3.18 5.88
C CYS A 109 -10.41 4.09 7.02
N SER A 110 -11.57 3.80 7.61
CA SER A 110 -12.24 4.71 8.56
C SER A 110 -12.93 4.00 9.75
N GLY A 111 -12.70 2.70 9.91
CA GLY A 111 -13.46 1.84 10.84
C GLY A 111 -14.80 1.36 10.26
N GLY A 112 -15.29 2.03 9.21
CA GLY A 112 -16.46 1.63 8.43
C GLY A 112 -17.70 1.36 9.29
N ARG A 113 -18.41 0.27 8.97
CA ARG A 113 -19.61 -0.15 9.72
C ARG A 113 -19.33 -0.42 11.20
N TYR A 114 -18.10 -0.82 11.55
CA TYR A 114 -17.72 -1.19 12.91
C TYR A 114 -17.08 -0.06 13.71
N LYS A 115 -17.11 1.19 13.21
CA LYS A 115 -16.45 2.32 13.87
C LYS A 115 -16.79 2.49 15.36
N ARG A 116 -18.05 2.21 15.75
CA ARG A 116 -18.51 2.31 17.16
C ARG A 116 -18.38 1.01 17.96
N SER A 117 -17.73 -0.02 17.40
CA SER A 117 -17.54 -1.29 18.10
C SER A 117 -16.30 -1.23 19.00
N TYR A 118 -16.40 -1.86 20.19
CA TYR A 118 -15.30 -1.95 21.15
C TYR A 118 -14.15 -2.85 20.67
N SER A 119 -14.42 -3.74 19.72
CA SER A 119 -13.49 -4.80 19.30
C SER A 119 -12.67 -4.44 18.06
N THR A 120 -12.95 -3.30 17.42
CA THR A 120 -12.32 -2.89 16.16
C THR A 120 -11.59 -1.57 16.29
N VAL A 121 -10.55 -1.41 15.49
CA VAL A 121 -9.82 -0.15 15.36
C VAL A 121 -10.57 0.74 14.36
N GLU A 122 -10.71 2.03 14.65
CA GLU A 122 -11.42 3.00 13.80
C GLU A 122 -10.64 3.40 12.53
N GLY A 123 -9.58 2.69 12.18
CA GLY A 123 -8.73 2.97 11.02
C GLY A 123 -7.34 2.36 11.19
N ILE A 124 -6.77 1.86 10.09
CA ILE A 124 -5.41 1.32 10.08
C ILE A 124 -4.33 2.39 10.34
N ASP A 125 -4.65 3.65 10.02
CA ASP A 125 -3.74 4.81 10.15
C ASP A 125 -3.28 5.06 11.58
N ARG A 126 -4.04 4.56 12.56
CA ARG A 126 -3.68 4.66 13.98
C ARG A 126 -2.60 3.67 14.39
N VAL A 127 -2.34 2.66 13.54
CA VAL A 127 -1.49 1.51 13.85
C VAL A 127 -0.25 1.50 12.95
N MET A 128 -0.39 1.82 11.66
CA MET A 128 0.71 1.84 10.71
C MET A 128 0.48 2.90 9.63
N PRO A 129 1.53 3.37 8.93
CA PRO A 129 1.39 4.29 7.81
C PRO A 129 0.64 3.63 6.63
N VAL A 130 -0.21 4.39 5.95
CA VAL A 130 -0.92 3.96 4.74
C VAL A 130 -0.55 4.83 3.55
N ASP A 131 -0.26 4.20 2.41
CA ASP A 131 0.08 4.90 1.16
C ASP A 131 -1.13 5.08 0.23
N VAL A 132 -2.08 4.15 0.21
CA VAL A 132 -3.28 4.23 -0.66
C VAL A 132 -4.51 3.70 0.06
N TYR A 133 -5.61 4.42 -0.05
CA TYR A 133 -6.94 4.00 0.42
C TYR A 133 -7.81 3.57 -0.75
N VAL A 134 -8.45 2.40 -0.62
CA VAL A 134 -9.44 1.90 -1.57
C VAL A 134 -10.81 1.86 -0.87
N PRO A 135 -11.69 2.85 -1.11
CA PRO A 135 -13.00 2.91 -0.47
C PRO A 135 -13.94 1.81 -1.01
N GLY A 136 -14.81 1.28 -0.15
CA GLY A 136 -15.82 0.29 -0.49
C GLY A 136 -16.11 -0.73 0.63
N CYS A 137 -17.28 -1.39 0.59
CA CYS A 137 -17.69 -2.35 1.62
C CYS A 137 -18.46 -3.56 1.06
N PRO A 138 -17.80 -4.51 0.35
CA PRO A 138 -16.40 -4.48 -0.10
C PRO A 138 -16.24 -3.70 -1.42
N PRO A 139 -15.03 -3.16 -1.71
CA PRO A 139 -14.78 -2.53 -3.01
C PRO A 139 -14.85 -3.57 -4.14
N ARG A 140 -15.35 -3.17 -5.31
CA ARG A 140 -15.31 -4.04 -6.49
C ARG A 140 -13.85 -4.37 -6.86
N PRO A 141 -13.56 -5.53 -7.48
CA PRO A 141 -12.19 -5.89 -7.86
C PRO A 141 -11.54 -4.84 -8.76
N GLU A 142 -12.31 -4.22 -9.65
CA GLU A 142 -11.88 -3.11 -10.50
C GLU A 142 -11.38 -1.92 -9.68
N GLY A 143 -12.02 -1.62 -8.54
CA GLY A 143 -11.63 -0.55 -7.63
C GLY A 143 -10.31 -0.86 -6.91
N LEU A 144 -10.08 -2.12 -6.55
CA LEU A 144 -8.78 -2.54 -6.01
C LEU A 144 -7.68 -2.42 -7.06
N ILE A 145 -7.92 -2.88 -8.29
CA ILE A 145 -6.97 -2.74 -9.41
C ILE A 145 -6.65 -1.26 -9.64
N TYR A 146 -7.65 -0.38 -9.60
CA TYR A 146 -7.43 1.06 -9.73
C TYR A 146 -6.57 1.64 -8.60
N GLY A 147 -6.84 1.26 -7.34
CA GLY A 147 -6.01 1.67 -6.19
C GLY A 147 -4.57 1.18 -6.32
N MET A 148 -4.40 -0.03 -6.83
CA MET A 148 -3.10 -0.63 -7.10
C MET A 148 -2.36 0.09 -8.25
N MET A 149 -3.06 0.50 -9.32
CA MET A 149 -2.48 1.37 -10.36
C MET A 149 -2.11 2.76 -9.83
N LYS A 150 -2.86 3.29 -8.86
CA LYS A 150 -2.51 4.55 -8.17
C LYS A 150 -1.24 4.38 -7.32
N LEU A 151 -1.07 3.24 -6.67
CA LEU A 151 0.19 2.92 -5.99
C LEU A 151 1.37 2.89 -6.98
N GLN A 152 1.20 2.31 -8.17
CA GLN A 152 2.24 2.33 -9.21
C GLN A 152 2.61 3.76 -9.64
N GLN A 153 1.62 4.65 -9.78
CA GLN A 153 1.86 6.07 -10.10
C GLN A 153 2.66 6.73 -8.98
N LEU A 154 2.26 6.52 -7.72
CA LEU A 154 2.95 7.05 -6.55
C LEU A 154 4.40 6.56 -6.43
N VAL A 155 4.68 5.31 -6.78
CA VAL A 155 6.05 4.77 -6.81
C VAL A 155 6.89 5.45 -7.91
N LYS A 156 6.32 5.65 -9.10
CA LYS A 156 7.02 6.32 -10.22
C LYS A 156 7.29 7.81 -9.94
N ASP A 157 6.38 8.47 -9.23
CA ASP A 157 6.48 9.90 -8.94
C ASP A 157 7.50 10.22 -7.83
N ARG A 158 7.79 9.27 -6.92
CA ARG A 158 8.71 9.48 -5.80
C ARG A 158 10.18 9.66 -6.20
N ARG A 159 10.61 9.27 -7.41
CA ARG A 159 11.98 9.46 -7.94
C ARG A 159 13.09 9.17 -6.91
N GLY A 160 12.98 8.05 -6.18
CA GLY A 160 13.93 7.66 -5.13
C GLY A 160 13.85 8.43 -3.79
N HIS A 161 12.97 9.41 -3.64
CA HIS A 161 12.75 10.13 -2.38
C HIS A 161 11.65 9.46 -1.53
N TRP A 162 12.06 8.86 -0.41
CA TRP A 162 11.16 8.19 0.53
C TRP A 162 11.05 9.03 1.81
N PRO A 163 9.92 9.70 2.07
CA PRO A 163 9.75 10.43 3.32
C PRO A 163 9.76 9.47 4.51
N GLU A 164 10.22 9.95 5.67
CA GLU A 164 10.06 9.22 6.92
C GLU A 164 8.57 8.92 7.15
N ARG A 165 8.23 7.64 7.29
CA ARG A 165 6.84 7.19 7.40
C ARG A 165 6.38 7.35 8.84
N ALA A 166 5.68 8.46 9.13
CA ALA A 166 4.98 8.64 10.38
C ALA A 166 3.67 7.85 10.40
N VAL A 167 3.23 7.43 11.59
CA VAL A 167 1.91 6.84 11.79
C VAL A 167 0.85 7.92 11.51
N GLY A 168 0.02 7.69 10.50
CA GLY A 168 -0.97 8.63 9.99
C GLY A 168 -1.20 8.47 8.48
N PRO A 169 -2.13 9.24 7.88
CA PRO A 169 -2.32 9.24 6.44
C PRO A 169 -1.08 9.81 5.76
N THR A 170 -0.38 8.99 4.97
CA THR A 170 0.81 9.42 4.22
C THR A 170 0.43 10.15 2.93
N VAL A 171 -0.86 10.15 2.58
CA VAL A 171 -1.42 10.78 1.38
C VAL A 171 -1.73 12.25 1.68
N PRO A 172 -1.27 13.22 0.86
CA PRO A 172 -1.73 14.60 1.00
C PRO A 172 -3.25 14.68 0.81
N GLU A 173 -3.94 15.51 1.58
CA GLU A 173 -5.41 15.66 1.61
C GLU A 173 -6.05 16.04 0.25
N SER A 174 -5.24 16.25 -0.80
CA SER A 174 -5.65 16.67 -2.14
C SER A 174 -5.75 15.53 -3.16
N VAL A 175 -5.78 14.25 -2.75
CA VAL A 175 -5.94 13.08 -3.64
C VAL A 175 -7.08 12.19 -3.19
#